data_AF-A0A132NAU8-F1
#
_entry.id   AF-A0A132NAU8-F1
#
_cell.length_a   1.000
_cell.length_b   1.000
_cell.length_c   1.000
_cell.angle_alpha   90.00
_cell.angle_beta   90.00
_cell.angle_gamma   90.00
#
_symmetry.space_group_name_H-M   'P 1'
#
loop_
_entity.id
_entity.type
_entity.pdbx_description
1 polymer ?
#
loop_
_entity_poly.entity_id
_entity_poly.type
_entity_poly.pdbx_seq_one_letter_code
_entity_poly.pdbx_strand_id
1 'polypeptide(L)'
;MVTEGGALLGPHLYLLRPDPDALDPWFLAGFLRSQANARHTSTLSGSMRVDVRRARVPRLPLAEQRRYGEAFRRLADFEEALTRVAELGKDVAAAVADGLTDGTLRPPDSSSGRRGWARPPAGRRTKT
;
A
#
# COMPACT_ATOMS: atom_id res chain seq x y z
N MET A 1 1.09 38.83 9.00
CA MET A 1 1.03 38.33 7.61
C MET A 1 1.35 36.85 7.64
N VAL A 2 0.34 35.98 7.59
CA VAL A 2 0.54 34.53 7.40
C VAL A 2 0.26 34.28 5.92
N THR A 3 1.30 33.92 5.19
CA THR A 3 1.25 33.51 3.80
C THR A 3 0.87 32.03 3.74
N GLU A 4 -0.26 31.70 3.12
CA GLU A 4 -0.50 30.54 2.25
C GLU A 4 -2.02 30.32 2.08
N GLY A 5 -2.47 30.29 0.82
CA GLY A 5 -3.84 29.96 0.48
C GLY A 5 -4.13 28.50 0.82
N GLY A 6 -4.79 28.27 1.95
CA GLY A 6 -5.22 26.93 2.35
C GLY A 6 -6.41 26.46 1.51
N ALA A 7 -6.30 25.25 0.95
CA ALA A 7 -7.44 24.57 0.34
C ALA A 7 -8.56 24.41 1.38
N LEU A 8 -9.80 24.74 1.00
CA LEU A 8 -10.95 24.53 1.88
C LEU A 8 -11.14 23.03 2.10
N LEU A 9 -11.19 22.57 3.35
CA LEU A 9 -11.53 21.18 3.65
C LEU A 9 -12.96 20.91 3.16
N GLY A 10 -13.08 19.96 2.24
CA GLY A 10 -14.39 19.45 1.82
C GLY A 10 -15.15 18.79 2.97
N PRO A 11 -16.46 18.54 2.79
CA PRO A 11 -17.26 17.84 3.79
C PRO A 11 -16.60 16.52 4.23
N HIS A 12 -16.63 16.24 5.53
CA HIS A 12 -16.06 15.04 6.15
C HIS A 12 -14.51 14.92 6.10
N LEU A 13 -13.79 15.98 5.74
CA LEU A 13 -12.34 16.06 5.93
C LEU A 13 -11.99 16.71 7.27
N TYR A 14 -11.07 16.08 8.00
CA TYR A 14 -10.56 16.57 9.28
C TYR A 14 -9.06 16.80 9.20
N LEU A 15 -8.59 17.94 9.71
CA LEU A 15 -7.17 18.21 9.89
C LEU A 15 -6.77 17.91 11.34
N LEU A 16 -5.91 16.92 11.54
CA LEU A 16 -5.32 16.61 12.84
C LEU A 16 -3.96 17.28 12.94
N ARG A 17 -3.73 18.03 14.03
CA ARG A 17 -2.46 18.68 14.35
C ARG A 17 -1.98 18.17 15.71
N PRO A 18 -1.43 16.94 15.77
CA PRO A 18 -0.85 16.44 17.01
C PRO A 18 0.32 17.32 17.43
N ASP A 19 0.42 17.57 18.73
CA ASP A 19 1.63 18.14 19.33
C ASP A 19 2.76 17.09 19.23
N PRO A 20 3.83 17.36 18.45
CA PRO A 20 4.89 16.36 18.18
C PRO A 20 5.70 16.01 19.43
N ASP A 21 5.66 16.82 20.48
CA ASP A 21 6.32 16.54 21.75
C ASP A 21 5.48 15.62 22.65
N ALA A 22 4.20 15.41 22.32
CA ALA A 22 3.28 14.56 23.06
C ALA A 22 2.82 13.32 22.28
N LEU A 23 2.73 13.41 20.94
CA LEU A 23 2.17 12.38 20.08
C LEU A 23 2.91 12.33 18.73
N ASP A 24 3.49 11.18 18.41
CA ASP A 24 4.13 10.98 17.11
C ASP A 24 3.09 10.98 15.97
N PRO A 25 3.24 11.81 14.93
CA PRO A 25 2.25 11.91 13.85
C PRO A 25 2.11 10.62 13.02
N TRP A 26 3.20 9.89 12.80
CA TRP A 26 3.19 8.65 12.01
C TRP A 26 2.61 7.48 12.80
N PHE A 27 2.83 7.45 14.10
CA PHE A 27 2.13 6.56 15.03
C PHE A 27 0.62 6.78 14.95
N LEU A 28 0.17 8.03 15.10
CA LEU A 28 -1.24 8.37 14.99
C LEU A 28 -1.81 7.96 13.61
N ALA A 29 -1.13 8.32 12.53
CA ALA A 29 -1.56 7.99 11.17
C ALA A 29 -1.69 6.46 10.95
N GLY A 30 -0.72 5.68 11.42
CA GLY A 30 -0.72 4.22 11.32
C GLY A 30 -1.92 3.58 12.02
N PHE A 31 -2.21 4.01 13.26
CA PHE A 31 -3.38 3.50 13.97
C PHE A 31 -4.69 3.94 13.31
N LEU A 32 -4.82 5.19 12.87
CA LEU A 32 -6.03 5.68 12.18
C LEU A 32 -6.32 4.90 10.89
N ARG A 33 -5.27 4.50 10.15
CA ARG A 33 -5.37 3.71 8.92
C ARG A 33 -5.65 2.23 9.14
N SER A 34 -5.51 1.72 10.37
CA SER A 34 -5.73 0.30 10.65
C SER A 34 -7.16 -0.13 10.33
N GLN A 35 -7.36 -1.35 9.81
CA GLN A 35 -8.71 -1.84 9.48
C GLN A 35 -9.64 -1.90 10.70
N ALA A 36 -9.08 -2.12 11.89
CA ALA A 36 -9.84 -2.04 13.14
C ALA A 36 -10.41 -0.63 13.35
N ASN A 37 -9.60 0.41 13.19
CA ASN A 37 -10.10 1.79 13.26
C ASN A 37 -10.98 2.15 12.07
N ALA A 38 -10.72 1.66 10.86
CA ALA A 38 -11.61 1.87 9.71
C ALA A 38 -13.03 1.34 9.98
N ARG A 39 -13.16 0.13 10.55
CA ARG A 39 -14.45 -0.48 10.92
C ARG A 39 -15.12 0.22 12.10
N HIS A 40 -14.37 0.64 13.11
CA HIS A 40 -14.92 1.32 14.29
C HIS A 40 -15.35 2.76 14.03
N THR A 41 -14.71 3.43 13.05
CA THR A 41 -15.02 4.81 12.67
C THR A 41 -16.09 4.90 11.58
N SER A 42 -16.38 3.79 10.88
CA SER A 42 -17.44 3.70 9.87
C SER A 42 -18.79 3.34 10.49
N THR A 43 -19.83 4.14 10.25
CA THR A 43 -21.22 3.75 10.55
C THR A 43 -21.85 3.09 9.32
N LEU A 44 -22.47 1.92 9.49
CA LEU A 44 -23.04 1.06 8.43
C LEU A 44 -24.34 1.62 7.79
N SER A 45 -24.44 2.93 7.60
CA SER A 45 -25.66 3.54 7.04
C SER A 45 -25.31 4.69 6.10
N GLY A 46 -25.34 4.39 4.79
CA GLY A 46 -25.57 5.29 3.64
C GLY A 46 -24.60 6.46 3.39
N SER A 47 -24.04 7.09 4.42
CA SER A 47 -23.02 8.13 4.33
C SER A 47 -21.83 7.70 5.18
N MET A 48 -20.69 7.45 4.54
CA MET A 48 -19.42 7.13 5.22
C MET A 48 -18.93 8.35 6.02
N ARG A 49 -19.54 8.60 7.18
CA ARG A 49 -19.03 9.57 8.15
C ARG A 49 -17.95 8.87 8.96
N VAL A 50 -16.70 9.24 8.72
CA VAL A 50 -15.58 8.83 9.58
C VAL A 50 -15.64 9.68 10.83
N ASP A 51 -15.99 9.07 11.97
CA ASP A 51 -15.85 9.73 13.27
C ASP A 51 -14.46 9.47 13.83
N VAL A 52 -13.52 10.35 13.50
CA VAL A 52 -12.13 10.28 13.97
C VAL A 52 -12.02 10.28 15.50
N ARG A 53 -13.01 10.85 16.21
CA ARG A 53 -13.03 10.86 17.69
C ARG A 53 -13.26 9.47 18.29
N ARG A 54 -13.78 8.53 17.51
CA ARG A 54 -13.99 7.13 17.91
C ARG A 54 -12.79 6.23 17.62
N ALA A 55 -11.77 6.73 16.94
CA ALA A 55 -10.57 5.96 16.69
C ALA A 55 -9.86 5.63 18.01
N ARG A 56 -9.41 4.38 18.13
CA ARG A 56 -8.64 3.92 19.28
C ARG A 56 -7.16 4.03 18.97
N VAL A 57 -6.44 4.74 19.83
CA VAL A 57 -4.98 4.91 19.74
C VAL A 57 -4.37 4.50 21.08
N PRO A 58 -3.41 3.57 21.11
CA PRO A 58 -2.74 3.18 22.35
C PRO A 58 -1.99 4.34 23.01
N ARG A 59 -1.97 4.37 24.35
CA ARG A 59 -1.21 5.35 25.14
C ARG A 59 0.15 4.78 25.49
N LEU A 60 1.11 4.93 24.58
CA LEU A 60 2.50 4.50 24.77
C LEU A 60 3.41 5.70 25.11
N PRO A 61 4.55 5.49 25.78
CA PRO A 61 5.57 6.52 25.93
C PRO A 61 6.07 7.02 24.56
N LEU A 62 6.45 8.30 24.46
CA LEU A 62 6.81 8.94 23.18
C LEU A 62 7.92 8.21 22.43
N ALA A 63 8.93 7.68 23.14
CA ALA A 63 10.01 6.91 22.52
C ALA A 63 9.50 5.64 21.82
N GLU A 64 8.50 4.97 22.39
CA GLU A 64 7.88 3.80 21.79
C GLU A 64 6.97 4.19 20.63
N GLN A 65 6.20 5.26 20.78
CA GLN A 65 5.41 5.82 19.67
C GLN A 65 6.29 6.11 18.44
N ARG A 66 7.46 6.73 18.63
CA ARG A 66 8.42 7.02 17.54
C ARG A 66 8.92 5.76 16.84
N ARG A 67 9.15 4.67 17.56
CA ARG A 67 9.55 3.37 16.96
C ARG A 67 8.45 2.80 16.07
N TYR A 68 7.20 2.83 16.55
CA TYR A 68 6.05 2.42 15.75
C TYR A 68 5.82 3.38 14.57
N GLY A 69 5.95 4.69 14.78
CA GLY A 69 5.82 5.71 13.75
C GLY A 69 6.81 5.51 12.61
N GLU A 70 8.08 5.19 12.93
CA GLU A 70 9.06 4.84 11.92
C GLU A 70 8.65 3.60 11.11
N ALA A 71 8.14 2.56 11.76
CA ALA A 71 7.67 1.36 11.08
C ALA A 71 6.48 1.67 10.15
N PHE A 72 5.51 2.47 10.60
CA PHE A 72 4.37 2.89 9.78
C PHE A 72 4.79 3.78 8.61
N ARG A 73 5.77 4.66 8.79
CA ARG A 73 6.33 5.47 7.70
C ARG A 73 6.95 4.57 6.62
N ARG A 74 7.81 3.62 7.01
CA ARG A 74 8.41 2.67 6.07
C ARG A 74 7.37 1.83 5.34
N LEU A 75 6.29 1.45 6.01
CA LEU A 75 5.18 0.74 5.37
C LEU A 75 4.45 1.63 4.34
N ALA A 76 4.17 2.89 4.67
CA ALA A 76 3.56 3.82 3.74
C ALA A 76 4.43 4.07 2.50
N ASP A 77 5.74 4.23 2.68
CA ASP A 77 6.69 4.38 1.58
C ASP A 77 6.70 3.14 0.67
N PHE A 78 6.61 1.95 1.27
CA PHE A 78 6.54 0.68 0.55
C PHE A 78 5.22 0.55 -0.24
N GLU A 79 4.08 0.88 0.36
CA GLU A 79 2.78 0.89 -0.31
C GLU A 79 2.79 1.86 -1.51
N GLU A 80 3.36 3.05 -1.35
CA GLU A 80 3.50 4.01 -2.45
C GLU A 80 4.37 3.47 -3.58
N ALA A 81 5.49 2.81 -3.25
CA ALA A 81 6.34 2.16 -4.25
C ALA A 81 5.58 1.07 -5.02
N LEU A 82 4.79 0.25 -4.33
CA LEU A 82 3.96 -0.78 -4.97
C LEU A 82 2.92 -0.17 -5.91
N THR A 83 2.25 0.92 -5.51
CA THR A 83 1.30 1.63 -6.39
C THR A 83 2.01 2.10 -7.65
N ARG A 84 3.18 2.72 -7.54
CA ARG A 84 3.95 3.17 -8.73
C ARG A 84 4.34 2.02 -9.64
N VAL A 85 4.80 0.90 -9.07
CA VAL A 85 5.14 -0.32 -9.84
C VAL A 85 3.90 -0.86 -10.56
N ALA A 86 2.73 -0.86 -9.91
CA ALA A 86 1.49 -1.30 -10.52
C ALA A 86 1.07 -0.41 -11.69
N GLU A 87 1.15 0.92 -11.55
CA GLU A 87 0.83 1.84 -12.65
C GLU A 87 1.79 1.67 -13.83
N LEU A 88 3.10 1.64 -13.58
CA LEU A 88 4.10 1.38 -14.62
C LEU A 88 3.88 0.02 -15.30
N GLY A 89 3.50 -1.00 -14.54
CA GLY A 89 3.18 -2.32 -15.07
C GLY A 89 1.99 -2.30 -16.04
N LYS A 90 0.98 -1.47 -15.77
CA LYS A 90 -0.16 -1.27 -16.69
C LYS A 90 0.30 -0.59 -17.98
N ASP A 91 1.15 0.43 -17.88
CA ASP A 91 1.70 1.13 -19.05
C ASP A 91 2.50 0.17 -19.94
N VAL A 92 3.33 -0.68 -19.34
CA VAL A 92 4.07 -1.72 -20.06
C VAL A 92 3.13 -2.72 -20.73
N ALA A 93 2.10 -3.20 -20.02
CA ALA A 93 1.14 -4.13 -20.59
C ALA A 93 0.37 -3.51 -21.77
N ALA A 94 -0.03 -2.24 -21.67
CA ALA A 94 -0.67 -1.51 -22.74
C ALA A 94 0.26 -1.37 -23.95
N ALA A 95 1.51 -0.94 -23.76
CA ALA A 95 2.49 -0.81 -24.83
C ALA A 95 2.78 -2.16 -25.54
N VAL A 96 2.82 -3.27 -24.79
CA VAL A 96 2.97 -4.61 -25.37
C VAL A 96 1.74 -5.00 -26.19
N ALA A 97 0.53 -4.70 -25.68
CA ALA A 97 -0.69 -4.97 -26.42
C ALA A 97 -0.74 -4.17 -27.73
N ASP A 98 -0.46 -2.87 -27.66
CA ASP A 98 -0.39 -1.98 -28.82
C ASP A 98 0.60 -2.52 -29.84
N GLY A 99 1.81 -2.88 -29.39
CA GLY A 99 2.84 -3.42 -30.27
C GLY A 99 2.47 -4.76 -30.93
N LEU A 100 1.72 -5.62 -30.24
CA LEU A 100 1.20 -6.86 -30.82
C LEU A 100 0.09 -6.58 -31.85
N THR A 101 -0.70 -5.52 -31.67
CA THR A 101 -1.79 -5.16 -32.58
C THR A 101 -1.34 -4.37 -33.80
N ASP A 102 -0.32 -3.51 -33.67
CA ASP A 102 0.24 -2.72 -34.78
C ASP A 102 1.32 -3.47 -35.57
N GLY A 103 1.78 -4.62 -35.07
CA GLY A 103 2.76 -5.50 -35.71
C GLY A 103 4.22 -5.13 -35.44
N THR A 104 4.50 -4.15 -34.57
CA THR A 104 5.86 -3.84 -34.10
C THR A 104 6.43 -4.95 -33.21
N LEU A 105 5.57 -5.69 -32.49
CA LEU A 105 5.89 -6.90 -31.78
C LEU A 105 5.26 -8.12 -32.48
N ARG A 106 5.98 -9.24 -32.48
CA ARG A 106 5.47 -10.53 -32.96
C ARG A 106 5.27 -11.49 -31.80
N PRO A 107 4.19 -12.29 -31.80
CA PRO A 107 4.05 -13.39 -30.84
C PRO A 107 5.25 -14.33 -30.90
N PRO A 108 5.70 -14.88 -29.77
CA PRO A 108 6.80 -15.83 -29.77
C PRO A 108 6.43 -17.11 -30.53
N ASP A 109 7.39 -17.65 -31.29
CA ASP A 109 7.20 -18.90 -32.01
C ASP A 109 6.98 -20.05 -31.00
N SER A 110 5.92 -20.84 -31.22
CA SER A 110 5.46 -21.93 -30.36
C SER A 110 6.48 -23.10 -30.19
N SER A 111 7.62 -23.03 -30.87
CA SER A 111 8.72 -24.01 -30.80
C SER A 111 9.75 -23.71 -29.70
N SER A 112 9.71 -22.52 -29.07
CA SER A 112 10.69 -22.06 -28.07
C SER A 112 10.49 -22.62 -26.64
N GLY A 113 9.30 -23.12 -26.30
CA GLY A 113 8.94 -23.55 -24.93
C GLY A 113 9.26 -25.00 -24.52
N ARG A 114 9.89 -25.81 -25.39
CA ARG A 114 10.15 -27.26 -25.13
C ARG A 114 11.62 -27.62 -24.85
N ARG A 115 12.47 -26.68 -24.46
CA ARG A 115 13.87 -26.95 -24.08
C ARG A 115 14.13 -26.41 -22.68
N GLY A 116 13.99 -27.22 -21.62
CA GLY A 116 14.47 -26.75 -20.31
C GLY A 116 14.05 -27.51 -19.05
N TRP A 117 12.97 -28.30 -19.04
CA TRP A 117 12.63 -29.11 -17.87
C TRP A 117 12.84 -30.60 -18.15
N ALA A 118 14.10 -31.04 -18.12
CA ALA A 118 14.41 -32.45 -17.99
C ALA A 118 14.14 -32.86 -16.53
N ARG A 119 13.15 -33.74 -16.32
CA ARG A 119 12.95 -34.42 -15.03
C ARG A 119 14.25 -35.15 -14.66
N PRO A 120 14.88 -34.91 -13.49
CA PRO A 120 15.96 -35.76 -13.04
C PRO A 120 15.44 -37.18 -12.82
N PRO A 121 16.20 -38.23 -13.18
CA PRO A 121 15.77 -39.60 -12.97
C PRO A 121 15.58 -39.85 -11.47
N ALA A 122 14.45 -40.48 -11.12
CA ALA A 122 14.13 -40.82 -9.74
C ALA A 122 15.21 -41.76 -9.18
N GLY A 123 15.99 -41.27 -8.22
CA GLY A 123 16.96 -42.08 -7.48
C GLY A 123 16.27 -43.24 -6.77
N ARG A 124 16.72 -44.47 -7.03
CA ARG A 124 16.31 -45.66 -6.29
C ARG A 124 16.70 -45.48 -4.82
N ARG A 125 15.71 -45.49 -3.93
CA ARG A 125 15.93 -45.59 -2.50
C ARG A 125 16.45 -47.00 -2.18
N THR A 126 17.72 -47.13 -1.83
CA THR A 126 18.22 -48.29 -1.11
C THR A 126 17.77 -48.19 0.35
N LYS A 127 17.15 -49.26 0.84
CA LYS A 127 16.74 -49.45 2.23
C LYS A 127 17.92 -50.08 2.96
N THR A 128 18.38 -49.49 4.05
CA THR A 128 19.21 -50.15 5.07
C THR A 128 18.76 -49.62 6.42
#